data_AF-A0A1I7GI15-F1
#
_entry.id   AF-A0A1I7GI15-F1
#
_cell.length_a   1.000
_cell.length_b   1.000
_cell.length_c   1.000
_cell.angle_alpha   90.00
_cell.angle_beta   90.00
_cell.angle_gamma   90.00
#
_symmetry.space_group_name_H-M   'P 1'
#
loop_
_entity.id
_entity.type
_entity.pdbx_description
1 polymer ?
#
loop_
_entity_poly.entity_id
_entity_poly.type
_entity_poly.pdbx_seq_one_letter_code
_entity_poly.pdbx_strand_id
1 'polypeptide(L)'
;MGGGETWSDIEHDYQLVESVCQASVHCIEVAEGKLAHLFLNPAVSRGRSHLTLKVSFNDCQEWSNSKLVYSGPAAYSCIAQLADGRVALFFEAGEKNAAEKLVFTSFEWNEIFRPGTLLQELSTFQ
;
A
#
# COMPACT_ATOMS: atom_id res chain seq x y z
N MET A 1 16.73 -2.41 18.11
CA MET A 1 16.53 -2.10 19.55
C MET A 1 17.14 -0.74 19.83
N GLY A 2 16.45 0.17 20.54
CA GLY A 2 16.90 1.56 20.75
C GLY A 2 15.93 2.63 20.23
N GLY A 3 14.66 2.31 19.94
CA GLY A 3 13.66 3.32 19.57
C GLY A 3 13.96 4.16 18.32
N GLY A 4 14.89 3.72 17.46
CA GLY A 4 15.34 4.46 16.27
C GLY A 4 16.66 5.22 16.44
N GLU A 5 17.38 5.04 17.54
CA GLU A 5 18.70 5.67 17.78
C GLU A 5 19.78 5.17 16.81
N THR A 6 19.75 3.89 16.46
CA THR A 6 20.67 3.26 15.51
C THR A 6 19.92 2.32 14.56
N TRP A 7 20.49 2.14 13.38
CA TRP A 7 19.95 1.30 12.32
C TRP A 7 20.99 0.24 11.95
N SER A 8 20.54 -0.93 11.52
CA SER A 8 21.41 -1.93 10.90
C SER A 8 21.88 -1.45 9.54
N ASP A 9 22.74 -2.24 8.90
CA ASP A 9 23.03 -2.06 7.49
C ASP A 9 21.75 -2.17 6.65
N ILE A 10 21.74 -1.42 5.55
CA ILE A 10 20.61 -1.38 4.61
C ILE A 10 20.66 -2.63 3.74
N GLU A 11 19.52 -3.28 3.58
CA GLU A 11 19.34 -4.43 2.70
C GLU A 11 18.30 -4.13 1.61
N HIS A 12 18.48 -4.74 0.44
CA HIS A 12 17.52 -4.64 -0.65
C HIS A 12 16.51 -5.78 -0.58
N ASP A 13 15.23 -5.45 -0.38
CA ASP A 13 14.13 -6.39 -0.55
C ASP A 13 13.60 -6.35 -1.99
N TYR A 14 14.05 -7.32 -2.80
CA TYR A 14 13.64 -7.41 -4.21
C TYR A 14 12.17 -7.78 -4.40
N GLN A 15 11.46 -8.21 -3.36
CA GLN A 15 10.00 -8.40 -3.43
C GLN A 15 9.28 -7.04 -3.48
N LEU A 16 9.93 -5.93 -3.11
CA LEU A 16 9.38 -4.58 -3.08
C LEU A 16 9.88 -3.73 -4.27
N VAL A 17 9.51 -4.14 -5.49
CA VAL A 17 9.81 -3.39 -6.72
C VAL A 17 9.28 -1.96 -6.64
N GLU A 18 10.15 -0.98 -6.91
CA GLU A 18 9.80 0.45 -6.93
C GLU A 18 10.65 1.25 -7.96
N SER A 19 10.17 2.44 -8.33
CA SER A 19 10.74 3.28 -9.38
C SER A 19 11.38 4.58 -8.87
N VAL A 20 11.79 4.65 -7.60
CA VAL A 20 12.11 5.88 -6.87
C VAL A 20 10.84 6.70 -6.60
N CYS A 21 10.02 6.21 -5.66
CA CYS A 21 8.81 6.87 -5.19
C CYS A 21 8.62 6.65 -3.69
N GLN A 22 8.02 7.62 -2.98
CA GLN A 22 7.63 7.38 -1.59
C GLN A 22 6.62 6.22 -1.51
N ALA A 23 6.78 5.41 -0.46
CA ALA A 23 5.90 4.30 -0.12
C ALA A 23 5.42 4.41 1.33
N SER A 24 4.29 3.78 1.63
CA SER A 24 3.77 3.68 3.00
C SER A 24 3.95 2.27 3.53
N VAL A 25 4.38 2.17 4.79
CA VAL A 25 4.40 0.91 5.55
C VAL A 25 3.60 1.09 6.85
N HIS A 26 2.74 0.13 7.16
CA HIS A 26 1.92 0.19 8.38
C HIS A 26 1.62 -1.21 8.90
N CYS A 27 1.70 -1.39 10.23
CA CYS A 27 1.29 -2.62 10.91
C CYS A 27 -0.14 -2.43 11.42
N ILE A 28 -1.03 -3.38 11.12
CA ILE A 28 -2.44 -3.37 11.51
C ILE A 28 -2.83 -4.65 12.23
N GLU A 29 -3.86 -4.59 13.06
CA GLU A 29 -4.45 -5.76 13.71
C GLU A 29 -5.63 -6.28 12.88
N VAL A 30 -5.52 -7.48 12.32
CA VAL A 30 -6.52 -8.05 11.38
C VAL A 30 -7.52 -9.00 12.04
N ALA A 31 -7.20 -9.42 13.26
CA ALA A 31 -8.01 -10.17 14.21
C ALA A 31 -7.32 -10.09 15.56
N GLU A 32 -8.01 -10.45 16.64
CA GLU A 32 -7.46 -10.40 18.01
C GLU A 32 -6.07 -11.04 18.11
N GLY A 33 -5.06 -10.22 18.40
CA GLY A 33 -3.65 -10.61 18.53
C GLY A 33 -2.95 -11.00 17.22
N LYS A 34 -3.60 -10.85 16.06
CA LYS A 34 -3.04 -11.17 14.74
C LYS A 34 -2.70 -9.89 13.99
N LEU A 35 -1.40 -9.68 13.76
CA LEU A 35 -0.88 -8.53 13.05
C LEU A 35 -0.60 -8.84 11.58
N ALA A 36 -0.70 -7.82 10.75
CA ALA A 36 -0.25 -7.84 9.36
C ALA A 36 0.48 -6.54 9.04
N HIS A 37 1.60 -6.65 8.33
CA HIS A 37 2.34 -5.51 7.81
C HIS A 37 1.91 -5.25 6.37
N LEU A 38 1.57 -4.00 6.08
CA LEU A 38 1.13 -3.54 4.77
C LEU A 38 2.18 -2.63 4.17
N PHE A 39 2.43 -2.79 2.88
CA PHE A 39 3.30 -1.91 2.09
C PHE A 39 2.57 -1.45 0.83
N LEU A 40 2.51 -0.15 0.61
CA LEU A 40 1.81 0.46 -0.52
C LEU A 40 2.77 1.32 -1.33
N ASN A 41 2.92 0.97 -2.61
CA ASN A 41 3.74 1.73 -3.55
C ASN A 41 3.29 1.50 -5.01
N PRO A 42 3.71 2.37 -5.95
CA PRO A 42 3.67 2.06 -7.37
C PRO A 42 4.65 0.91 -7.67
N ALA A 43 4.12 -0.30 -7.86
CA ALA A 43 4.92 -1.53 -7.93
C ALA A 43 5.49 -1.79 -9.33
N VAL A 44 6.21 -0.81 -9.87
CA VAL A 44 6.85 -0.85 -11.19
C VAL A 44 8.31 -0.40 -11.08
N SER A 45 9.18 -0.91 -11.94
CA SER A 45 10.62 -0.56 -11.91
C SER A 45 10.93 0.80 -12.53
N ARG A 46 10.00 1.37 -13.30
CA ARG A 46 10.12 2.69 -13.95
C ARG A 46 8.75 3.37 -14.05
N GLY A 47 8.73 4.68 -13.83
CA GLY A 47 7.50 5.48 -13.87
C GLY A 47 6.59 5.24 -12.66
N ARG A 48 5.46 5.94 -12.57
CA ARG A 48 4.60 5.96 -11.38
C ARG A 48 3.19 5.49 -11.75
N SER A 49 2.95 4.19 -11.63
CA SER A 49 1.66 3.54 -11.95
C SER A 49 1.52 2.22 -11.21
N HIS A 50 0.35 1.58 -11.32
CA HIS A 50 0.07 0.28 -10.70
C HIS A 50 0.31 0.29 -9.18
N LEU A 51 -0.38 1.21 -8.50
CA LEU A 51 -0.38 1.28 -7.04
C LEU A 51 -0.84 -0.07 -6.49
N THR A 52 0.02 -0.73 -5.73
CA THR A 52 -0.19 -2.10 -5.27
C THR A 52 0.03 -2.18 -3.77
N LEU A 53 -0.90 -2.82 -3.08
CA LEU A 53 -0.83 -3.11 -1.66
C LEU A 53 -0.27 -4.53 -1.47
N LYS A 54 0.84 -4.66 -0.75
CA LYS A 54 1.47 -5.93 -0.39
C LYS A 54 1.29 -6.22 1.09
N VAL A 55 1.24 -7.51 1.43
CA VAL A 55 1.01 -7.97 2.80
C VAL A 55 2.11 -8.92 3.24
N SER A 56 2.60 -8.70 4.46
CA SER A 56 3.44 -9.63 5.20
C SER A 56 2.75 -10.04 6.51
N PHE A 57 2.80 -11.34 6.82
CA PHE A 57 2.28 -11.92 8.05
C PHE A 57 3.38 -12.38 9.02
N ASN A 58 4.65 -12.15 8.66
CA ASN A 58 5.82 -12.68 9.36
C ASN A 58 6.86 -11.58 9.57
N ASP A 59 6.43 -10.41 10.03
CA ASP A 59 7.29 -9.27 10.36
C ASP A 59 8.19 -8.81 9.21
N CYS A 60 7.59 -8.66 8.02
CA CYS A 60 8.25 -8.16 6.80
C CYS A 60 9.36 -9.09 6.25
N GLN A 61 9.41 -10.37 6.67
CA GLN A 61 10.36 -11.33 6.10
C GLN A 61 9.96 -11.77 4.68
N GLU A 62 8.66 -11.88 4.42
CA GLU A 62 8.13 -12.17 3.07
C GLU A 62 6.82 -11.43 2.79
N TRP A 63 6.53 -11.17 1.52
CA TRP A 63 5.34 -10.50 1.04
C TRP A 63 4.45 -11.46 0.25
N SER A 64 3.60 -12.20 0.96
CA SER A 64 2.87 -13.37 0.43
C SER A 64 1.57 -13.05 -0.32
N ASN A 65 1.06 -11.82 -0.22
CA ASN A 65 -0.13 -11.39 -0.95
C ASN A 65 0.06 -10.01 -1.60
N SER A 66 -0.61 -9.78 -2.72
CA SER A 66 -0.63 -8.48 -3.40
C SER A 66 -2.00 -8.16 -3.99
N LYS A 67 -2.44 -6.91 -3.84
CA LYS A 67 -3.71 -6.40 -4.37
C LYS A 67 -3.41 -5.14 -5.19
N LEU A 68 -3.77 -5.16 -6.47
CA LEU A 68 -3.73 -3.96 -7.29
C LEU A 68 -4.81 -2.99 -6.78
N VAL A 69 -4.39 -1.81 -6.33
CA VAL A 69 -5.28 -0.76 -5.83
C VAL A 69 -5.80 0.06 -7.01
N TYR A 70 -4.90 0.53 -7.86
CA TYR A 70 -5.21 1.33 -9.04
C TYR A 70 -4.15 1.11 -10.12
N SER A 71 -4.57 0.81 -11.37
CA SER A 71 -3.66 0.52 -12.48
C SER A 71 -3.05 1.78 -13.11
N GLY A 72 -3.72 2.93 -12.99
CA GLY A 72 -3.30 4.17 -13.64
C GLY A 72 -2.15 4.89 -12.93
N PRO A 73 -1.83 6.11 -13.39
CA PRO A 73 -0.87 6.99 -12.72
C PRO A 73 -1.13 7.14 -11.23
N ALA A 74 -0.16 6.77 -10.41
CA ALA A 74 -0.25 6.87 -8.96
C ALA A 74 1.13 7.05 -8.33
N ALA A 75 1.21 7.83 -7.26
CA ALA A 75 2.47 8.24 -6.66
C ALA A 75 2.43 8.12 -5.12
N TYR A 76 2.58 9.23 -4.39
CA TYR A 76 2.74 9.18 -2.93
C TYR A 76 1.49 8.57 -2.30
N SER A 77 1.69 7.86 -1.19
CA SER A 77 0.62 7.12 -0.55
C SER A 77 0.81 7.01 0.97
N CYS A 78 -0.30 6.76 1.66
CA CYS A 78 -0.39 6.57 3.10
C CYS A 78 -1.44 5.50 3.42
N ILE A 79 -1.13 4.64 4.39
CA ILE A 79 -2.00 3.59 4.92
C ILE A 79 -2.38 3.97 6.35
N ALA A 80 -3.63 3.70 6.73
CA ALA A 80 -4.09 3.74 8.11
C ALA A 80 -5.08 2.61 8.39
N GLN A 81 -5.21 2.22 9.66
CA GLN A 81 -6.34 1.43 10.15
C GLN A 81 -7.38 2.35 10.78
N LEU A 82 -8.64 2.22 10.36
CA LEU A 82 -9.76 2.98 10.91
C LEU A 82 -10.27 2.32 12.20
N ALA A 83 -11.03 3.08 13.01
CA ALA A 83 -11.55 2.62 14.30
C ALA A 83 -12.53 1.43 14.17
N ASP A 84 -13.15 1.25 13.01
CA ASP A 84 -14.02 0.11 12.69
C ASP A 84 -13.25 -1.11 12.14
N GLY A 85 -11.91 -1.04 12.09
CA GLY A 85 -11.03 -2.10 11.62
C GLY A 85 -10.76 -2.08 10.11
N ARG A 86 -11.39 -1.18 9.35
CA ARG A 86 -11.15 -1.06 7.91
C ARG A 86 -9.74 -0.57 7.60
N VAL A 87 -9.21 -1.02 6.48
CA VAL A 87 -7.96 -0.49 5.91
C VAL A 87 -8.29 0.75 5.10
N ALA A 88 -7.65 1.87 5.41
CA ALA A 88 -7.78 3.13 4.68
C ALA A 88 -6.50 3.44 3.90
N LEU A 89 -6.66 3.84 2.65
CA LEU A 89 -5.59 4.28 1.77
C LEU A 89 -5.84 5.72 1.34
N PHE A 90 -4.80 6.53 1.37
CA PHE A 90 -4.81 7.90 0.86
C PHE A 90 -3.62 8.08 -0.08
N PHE A 91 -3.85 8.49 -1.33
CA PHE A 91 -2.79 8.50 -2.34
C PHE A 91 -3.00 9.52 -3.46
N GLU A 92 -1.91 9.90 -4.11
CA GLU A 92 -1.89 10.68 -5.35
C GLU A 92 -2.25 9.77 -6.54
N ALA A 93 -3.22 10.17 -7.35
CA ALA A 93 -3.57 9.48 -8.60
C ALA A 93 -4.19 10.41 -9.66
N GLY A 94 -4.22 9.93 -10.90
CA GLY A 94 -4.90 10.62 -12.00
C GLY A 94 -4.95 9.78 -13.27
N GLU A 95 -5.52 10.34 -14.33
CA GLU A 95 -5.65 9.67 -15.62
C GLU A 95 -4.45 9.93 -16.53
N LYS A 96 -3.92 11.16 -16.54
CA LYS A 96 -2.75 11.52 -17.36
C LYS A 96 -1.47 11.54 -16.54
N ASN A 97 -1.55 11.96 -15.28
CA ASN A 97 -0.44 11.95 -14.34
C ASN A 97 -0.94 11.81 -12.88
N ALA A 98 -0.04 11.41 -11.98
CA ALA A 98 -0.41 11.09 -10.59
C ALA A 98 -0.79 12.32 -9.75
N ALA A 99 -0.39 13.54 -10.12
CA ALA A 99 -0.60 14.75 -9.33
C ALA A 99 -1.96 15.43 -9.59
N GLU A 100 -2.93 14.71 -10.16
CA GLU A 100 -4.24 15.27 -10.51
C GLU A 100 -5.23 15.26 -9.34
N LYS A 101 -5.21 14.20 -8.53
CA LYS A 101 -6.15 13.99 -7.44
C LYS A 101 -5.46 13.38 -6.22
N LEU A 102 -5.98 13.73 -5.05
CA LEU A 102 -5.78 12.97 -3.82
C LEU A 102 -7.00 12.09 -3.61
N VAL A 103 -6.79 10.78 -3.54
CA VAL A 103 -7.84 9.78 -3.48
C VAL A 103 -7.82 9.12 -2.12
N PHE A 104 -8.98 9.10 -1.45
CA PHE A 104 -9.21 8.33 -0.24
C PHE A 104 -10.12 7.13 -0.58
N THR A 105 -9.76 5.96 -0.10
CA THR A 105 -10.62 4.77 -0.12
C THR A 105 -10.43 3.96 1.15
N SER A 106 -11.45 3.23 1.57
CA SER A 106 -11.33 2.25 2.65
C SER A 106 -12.06 0.97 2.29
N PHE A 107 -11.65 -0.14 2.88
CA PHE A 107 -12.26 -1.46 2.63
C PHE A 107 -12.10 -2.39 3.83
N GLU A 108 -12.96 -3.39 3.90
CA GLU A 108 -12.85 -4.49 4.85
C GLU A 108 -11.61 -5.33 4.57
N TRP A 109 -10.88 -5.74 5.61
CA TRP A 109 -9.63 -6.51 5.50
C TRP A 109 -9.68 -7.63 4.44
N ASN A 110 -10.75 -8.42 4.44
CA ASN A 110 -10.88 -9.58 3.56
C ASN A 110 -10.94 -9.25 2.06
N GLU A 111 -11.18 -8.01 1.68
CA GLU A 111 -11.19 -7.57 0.27
C GLU A 111 -9.81 -7.73 -0.40
N ILE A 112 -8.73 -7.72 0.39
CA ILE A 112 -7.37 -7.87 -0.11
C ILE A 112 -7.09 -9.26 -0.72
N PHE A 113 -7.88 -10.27 -0.36
CA PHE A 113 -7.78 -11.64 -0.87
C PHE A 113 -8.79 -11.93 -1.99
N ARG A 114 -9.68 -10.99 -2.28
CA ARG A 114 -10.63 -11.15 -3.38
C ARG A 114 -9.95 -10.82 -4.71
N PRO A 115 -10.30 -11.54 -5.80
CA PRO A 115 -9.73 -11.27 -7.11
C PRO A 115 -10.12 -9.87 -7.61
N GLY A 116 -9.30 -9.33 -8.52
CA GLY A 116 -9.55 -8.04 -9.18
C GLY A 116 -8.94 -6.84 -8.48
N THR A 117 -9.02 -5.69 -9.15
CA THR A 117 -8.50 -4.39 -8.68
C THR A 117 -9.46 -3.75 -7.67
N LEU A 118 -8.93 -3.05 -6.67
CA LEU A 118 -9.77 -2.33 -5.70
C LEU A 118 -10.55 -1.18 -6.35
N LEU A 119 -9.90 -0.38 -7.19
CA LEU A 119 -10.50 0.74 -7.92
C LEU A 119 -10.33 0.53 -9.43
N GLN A 120 -11.44 0.36 -10.15
CA GLN A 120 -11.43 0.22 -11.61
C GLN A 120 -11.28 1.58 -12.31
N GLU A 121 -11.85 2.62 -11.73
CA GLU A 121 -11.82 3.99 -12.22
C GLU A 121 -11.73 4.97 -11.05
N LEU A 122 -11.20 6.16 -11.30
CA LEU A 122 -11.21 7.27 -10.34
C LEU A 122 -12.56 7.99 -10.44
N SER A 123 -13.67 7.25 -10.30
CA SER A 123 -15.01 7.82 -10.31
C SER A 123 -15.10 8.87 -9.21
N THR A 124 -15.43 10.09 -9.60
CA THR A 124 -15.58 11.26 -8.74
C THR A 124 -16.46 10.89 -7.55
N PHE A 125 -15.89 10.86 -6.34
CA PHE A 125 -16.70 10.98 -5.14
C PHE A 125 -17.36 12.36 -5.22
N GLN A 126 -18.66 12.40 -5.55
CA GLN A 126 -19.50 13.58 -5.34
C GLN A 126 -19.79 13.74 -3.86
#